data_AF-A0A933VQ29-F1
#
_entry.id   AF-A0A933VQ29-F1
#
_cell.length_a   1.000
_cell.length_b   1.000
_cell.length_c   1.000
_cell.angle_alpha   90.00
_cell.angle_beta   90.00
_cell.angle_gamma   90.00
#
_symmetry.space_group_name_H-M   'P 1'
#
loop_
_entity.id
_entity.type
_entity.pdbx_description
1 polymer ?
#
loop_
_entity_poly.entity_id
_entity_poly.type
_entity_poly.pdbx_seq_one_letter_code
_entity_poly.pdbx_strand_id
1 'polypeptide(L)'
;SMLTPAGAEASTTAGTEALAHADVSGATPIMIGIDQLQSGEATVPAGTLHVAVPFDRRWHLEVDGREVAGRPAFGSTLAFDVTTPGTARLSYATPSSVRLGLLAQLLGWVVVCLAASSIRLRRPRSRWHASDVDTAPVFTFDPFLAMPDGTPIDSTEPGDPDEPGLDEPLDQPDDEPLDQPRVEPDDEPLDEPGSVPQGTQP
;
A
#
# COMPACT_ATOMS: atom_id res chain seq x y z
N SER A 1 3.71 14.08 -12.29
CA SER A 1 4.94 14.05 -13.13
C SER A 1 4.79 14.99 -14.30
N MET A 2 5.88 15.64 -14.73
CA MET A 2 5.91 16.39 -15.98
C MET A 2 6.04 15.41 -17.15
N LEU A 3 5.11 15.48 -18.10
CA LEU A 3 5.13 14.63 -19.29
C LEU A 3 6.16 15.13 -20.31
N THR A 4 6.69 14.21 -21.09
CA THR A 4 7.42 14.52 -22.32
C THR A 4 6.46 15.10 -23.36
N PRO A 5 6.95 15.76 -24.43
CA PRO A 5 6.06 16.27 -25.49
C PRO A 5 5.17 15.19 -26.12
N ALA A 6 5.72 13.99 -26.37
CA ALA A 6 4.96 12.85 -26.89
C ALA A 6 3.89 12.38 -25.90
N GLY A 7 4.24 12.27 -24.60
CA GLY A 7 3.27 11.93 -23.56
C GLY A 7 2.17 13.00 -23.40
N ALA A 8 2.52 14.27 -23.56
CA ALA A 8 1.57 15.39 -23.51
C ALA A 8 0.54 15.31 -24.64
N GLU A 9 0.98 15.00 -25.87
CA GLU A 9 0.08 14.78 -27.01
C GLU A 9 -0.84 13.58 -26.76
N ALA A 10 -0.26 12.44 -26.37
CA ALA A 10 -1.02 11.22 -26.05
C ALA A 10 -2.05 11.43 -24.93
N SER A 11 -1.77 12.32 -23.97
CA SER A 11 -2.69 12.64 -22.87
C SER A 11 -4.02 13.25 -23.32
N THR A 12 -4.08 13.82 -24.52
CA THR A 12 -5.32 14.43 -25.06
C THR A 12 -6.29 13.40 -25.61
N THR A 13 -5.78 12.20 -25.94
CA THR A 13 -6.59 11.09 -26.44
C THR A 13 -7.37 10.46 -25.28
N ALA A 14 -8.65 10.18 -25.50
CA ALA A 14 -9.49 9.52 -24.51
C ALA A 14 -9.31 7.99 -24.57
N GLY A 15 -9.24 7.33 -23.41
CA GLY A 15 -9.34 5.88 -23.28
C GLY A 15 -8.18 5.25 -22.51
N THR A 16 -8.46 4.17 -21.77
CA THR A 16 -7.45 3.40 -21.03
C THR A 16 -6.41 2.76 -21.95
N GLU A 17 -6.79 2.43 -23.19
CA GLU A 17 -5.88 1.97 -24.24
C GLU A 17 -4.84 3.05 -24.61
N ALA A 18 -5.25 4.33 -24.65
CA ALA A 18 -4.34 5.43 -24.91
C ALA A 18 -3.28 5.55 -23.80
N LEU A 19 -3.63 5.28 -22.54
CA LEU A 19 -2.64 5.23 -21.45
C LEU A 19 -1.69 4.03 -21.60
N ALA A 20 -2.20 2.86 -22.00
CA ALA A 20 -1.40 1.65 -22.15
C ALA A 20 -0.37 1.76 -23.30
N HIS A 21 -0.70 2.51 -24.34
CA HIS A 21 0.19 2.78 -25.48
C HIS A 21 0.96 4.10 -25.36
N ALA A 22 0.64 4.95 -24.39
CA ALA A 22 1.34 6.20 -24.18
C ALA A 22 2.75 5.94 -23.66
N ASP A 23 3.74 6.44 -24.38
CA ASP A 23 5.10 6.50 -23.86
C ASP A 23 5.21 7.61 -22.80
N VAL A 24 5.15 7.19 -21.54
CA VAL A 24 5.41 8.02 -20.36
C VAL A 24 6.82 7.83 -19.82
N SER A 25 7.65 7.04 -20.51
CA SER A 25 9.06 6.90 -20.16
C SER A 25 9.76 8.26 -20.30
N GLY A 26 10.60 8.60 -19.33
CA GLY A 26 11.24 9.92 -19.27
C GLY A 26 10.37 11.04 -18.68
N ALA A 27 9.13 10.76 -18.24
CA ALA A 27 8.38 11.72 -17.44
C ALA A 27 9.14 12.03 -16.13
N THR A 28 9.27 13.31 -15.80
CA THR A 28 10.01 13.72 -14.60
C THR A 28 9.08 13.75 -13.39
N PRO A 29 9.34 12.95 -12.34
CA PRO A 29 8.56 13.01 -11.12
C PRO A 29 8.72 14.39 -10.46
N ILE A 30 7.60 14.95 -10.03
CA ILE A 30 7.55 16.22 -9.31
C ILE A 30 6.47 16.10 -8.25
N MET A 31 6.60 16.87 -7.16
CA MET A 31 5.60 16.90 -6.08
C MET A 31 5.41 15.53 -5.41
N ILE A 32 6.53 14.88 -5.09
CA ILE A 32 6.54 13.59 -4.41
C ILE A 32 6.03 13.76 -2.98
N GLY A 33 5.13 12.85 -2.55
CA GLY A 33 4.58 12.82 -1.20
C GLY A 33 3.33 13.68 -0.99
N ILE A 34 2.81 14.35 -2.02
CA ILE A 34 1.54 15.09 -1.95
C ILE A 34 0.36 14.12 -2.08
N ASP A 35 -0.66 14.32 -1.25
CA ASP A 35 -1.94 13.62 -1.33
C ASP A 35 -3.12 14.60 -1.22
N GLN A 36 -4.34 14.08 -1.05
CA GLN A 36 -5.55 14.88 -0.90
C GLN A 36 -5.69 15.57 0.47
N LEU A 37 -4.87 15.21 1.46
CA LEU A 37 -4.87 15.77 2.81
C LEU A 37 -3.86 16.90 2.95
N GLN A 38 -2.77 16.86 2.18
CA GLN A 38 -1.71 17.85 2.21
C GLN A 38 -1.59 18.57 0.88
N SER A 39 -1.64 19.90 0.89
CA SER A 39 -1.16 20.67 -0.26
C SER A 39 0.36 20.62 -0.29
N GLY A 40 0.95 20.66 -1.48
CA GLY A 40 2.39 20.84 -1.59
C GLY A 40 2.78 21.67 -2.80
N GLU A 41 4.03 22.08 -2.76
CA GLU A 41 4.60 23.07 -3.67
C GLU A 41 5.86 22.50 -4.34
N ALA A 42 6.04 22.81 -5.62
CA ALA A 42 7.27 22.53 -6.33
C ALA A 42 7.46 23.48 -7.51
N THR A 43 8.70 23.71 -7.88
CA THR A 43 9.03 24.44 -9.11
C THR A 43 8.77 23.57 -10.33
N VAL A 44 7.84 23.99 -11.18
CA VAL A 44 7.47 23.29 -12.42
C VAL A 44 7.99 24.03 -13.65
N PRO A 45 8.50 23.33 -14.68
CA PRO A 45 8.73 23.92 -15.98
C PRO A 45 7.40 24.11 -16.73
N ALA A 46 7.44 24.82 -17.87
CA ALA A 46 6.29 24.85 -18.79
C ALA A 46 6.09 23.46 -19.42
N GLY A 47 4.84 23.06 -19.60
CA GLY A 47 4.46 21.76 -20.16
C GLY A 47 3.24 21.16 -19.49
N THR A 48 3.03 19.86 -19.68
CA THR A 48 1.87 19.16 -19.12
C THR A 48 2.26 18.45 -17.83
N LEU A 49 1.69 18.90 -16.72
CA LEU A 49 1.76 18.20 -15.43
C LEU A 49 0.65 17.17 -15.37
N HIS A 50 1.02 15.89 -15.37
CA HIS A 50 0.10 14.79 -15.18
C HIS A 50 0.05 14.34 -13.72
N VAL A 51 -1.15 14.11 -13.21
CA VAL A 51 -1.41 13.60 -11.87
C VAL A 51 -2.19 12.29 -12.00
N ALA A 52 -1.63 11.21 -11.47
CA ALA A 52 -2.19 9.85 -11.56
C ALA A 52 -3.37 9.62 -10.61
N VAL A 53 -4.28 10.59 -10.56
CA VAL A 53 -5.55 10.55 -9.82
C VAL A 53 -6.70 10.68 -10.81
N PRO A 54 -7.88 10.13 -10.51
CA PRO A 54 -9.07 10.36 -11.34
C PRO A 54 -9.36 11.85 -11.49
N PHE A 55 -9.87 12.24 -12.66
CA PHE A 55 -10.30 13.61 -12.90
C PHE A 55 -11.40 14.02 -11.89
N ASP A 56 -11.08 14.99 -11.04
CA ASP A 56 -12.01 15.63 -10.11
C ASP A 56 -11.77 17.15 -10.17
N ARG A 57 -12.85 17.92 -10.26
CA ARG A 57 -12.83 19.40 -10.31
C ARG A 57 -12.37 20.04 -9.00
N ARG A 58 -12.26 19.25 -7.93
CA ARG A 58 -11.77 19.70 -6.62
C ARG A 58 -10.25 19.73 -6.52
N TRP A 59 -9.53 19.19 -7.50
CA TRP A 59 -8.10 19.40 -7.60
C TRP A 59 -7.82 20.76 -8.22
N HIS A 60 -7.06 21.59 -7.50
CA HIS A 60 -6.67 22.92 -7.95
C HIS A 60 -5.15 22.99 -8.04
N LEU A 61 -4.66 23.49 -9.18
CA LEU A 61 -3.26 23.83 -9.39
C LEU A 61 -3.15 25.35 -9.53
N GLU A 62 -2.27 25.95 -8.75
CA GLU A 62 -1.88 27.35 -8.89
C GLU A 62 -0.40 27.43 -9.28
N VAL A 63 -0.05 28.27 -10.25
CA VAL A 63 1.35 28.54 -10.62
C VAL A 63 1.61 30.03 -10.40
N ASP A 64 2.50 30.36 -9.47
CA ASP A 64 2.78 31.74 -9.03
C ASP A 64 1.49 32.53 -8.70
N GLY A 65 0.54 31.87 -8.05
CA GLY A 65 -0.75 32.45 -7.64
C GLY A 65 -1.79 32.59 -8.76
N ARG A 66 -1.54 32.05 -9.96
CA ARG A 66 -2.54 31.96 -11.03
C ARG A 66 -3.09 30.55 -11.12
N GLU A 67 -4.42 30.42 -11.07
CA GLU A 67 -5.08 29.12 -11.23
C GLU A 67 -4.89 28.57 -12.65
N VAL A 68 -4.54 27.29 -12.73
CA VAL A 68 -4.42 26.54 -13.98
C VAL A 68 -5.58 25.54 -14.04
N ALA A 69 -6.37 25.62 -15.10
CA ALA A 69 -7.51 24.75 -15.29
C ALA A 69 -7.06 23.29 -15.51
N GLY A 70 -7.60 22.39 -14.70
CA GLY A 70 -7.40 20.95 -14.89
C GLY A 70 -8.26 20.40 -16.04
N ARG A 71 -7.70 19.45 -16.79
CA ARG A 71 -8.41 18.70 -17.83
C ARG A 71 -8.26 17.19 -17.64
N PRO A 72 -9.19 16.38 -18.20
CA PRO A 72 -8.98 14.96 -18.30
C PRO A 72 -7.73 14.64 -19.14
N ALA A 73 -6.96 13.65 -18.68
CA ALA A 73 -5.85 13.04 -19.38
C ALA A 73 -6.12 11.55 -19.56
N PHE A 74 -5.79 11.02 -20.74
CA PHE A 74 -5.97 9.62 -21.09
C PHE A 74 -7.43 9.13 -20.85
N GLY A 75 -8.39 10.04 -20.93
CA GLY A 75 -9.81 9.79 -20.71
C GLY A 75 -10.30 9.64 -19.26
N SER A 76 -9.43 9.47 -18.25
CA SER A 76 -9.86 9.22 -16.86
C SER A 76 -9.07 9.95 -15.78
N THR A 77 -7.83 10.31 -16.06
CA THR A 77 -6.90 10.91 -15.09
C THR A 77 -6.86 12.43 -15.23
N LEU A 78 -6.06 13.11 -14.41
CA LEU A 78 -5.96 14.56 -14.39
C LEU A 78 -4.64 15.04 -15.01
N ALA A 79 -4.73 16.11 -15.81
CA ALA A 79 -3.57 16.88 -16.21
C ALA A 79 -3.83 18.38 -16.16
N PHE A 80 -2.75 19.14 -16.03
CA PHE A 80 -2.73 20.59 -16.07
C PHE A 80 -1.72 21.03 -17.13
N ASP A 81 -2.11 21.95 -18.00
CA ASP A 81 -1.21 22.53 -18.98
C ASP A 81 -0.64 23.84 -18.43
N VAL A 82 0.63 23.80 -18.05
CA VAL A 82 1.37 24.91 -17.46
C VAL A 82 2.05 25.69 -18.58
N THR A 83 1.52 26.87 -18.90
CA THR A 83 2.07 27.73 -19.98
C THR A 83 3.32 28.49 -19.55
N THR A 84 3.44 28.84 -18.26
CA THR A 84 4.53 29.63 -17.71
C THR A 84 5.20 28.84 -16.58
N PRO A 85 6.53 28.64 -16.61
CA PRO A 85 7.23 27.96 -15.52
C PRO A 85 7.16 28.80 -14.24
N GLY A 86 7.14 28.15 -13.08
CA GLY A 86 6.98 28.85 -11.81
C GLY A 86 6.83 27.92 -10.62
N THR A 87 6.45 28.49 -9.47
CA THR A 87 6.15 27.71 -8.26
C THR A 87 4.71 27.22 -8.36
N ALA A 88 4.54 25.92 -8.55
CA ALA A 88 3.24 25.29 -8.55
C ALA A 88 2.83 24.85 -7.15
N ARG A 89 1.57 25.09 -6.80
CA ARG A 89 0.90 24.57 -5.61
C ARG A 89 -0.28 23.70 -6.04
N LEU A 90 -0.31 22.44 -5.61
CA LEU A 90 -1.45 21.56 -5.82
C LEU A 90 -2.19 21.36 -4.50
N SER A 91 -3.52 21.44 -4.57
CA SER A 91 -4.39 21.28 -3.41
C SER A 91 -5.70 20.60 -3.77
N TYR A 92 -6.30 19.92 -2.80
CA TYR A 92 -7.62 19.30 -2.94
C TYR A 92 -8.66 20.03 -2.07
N ALA A 93 -9.72 20.51 -2.70
CA ALA A 93 -10.82 21.21 -2.05
C ALA A 93 -11.78 20.21 -1.36
N THR A 94 -11.51 19.90 -0.09
CA THR A 94 -12.38 19.04 0.71
C THR A 94 -13.66 19.79 1.14
N PRO A 95 -14.86 19.27 0.82
CA PRO A 95 -16.12 19.92 1.19
C PRO A 95 -16.25 20.14 2.71
N SER A 96 -16.69 21.32 3.11
CA SER A 96 -16.96 21.65 4.52
C SER A 96 -18.09 20.80 5.13
N SER A 97 -19.02 20.33 4.30
CA SER A 97 -20.12 19.45 4.71
C SER A 97 -19.64 18.11 5.28
N VAL A 98 -18.55 17.55 4.75
CA VAL A 98 -17.95 16.32 5.28
C VAL A 98 -17.44 16.55 6.69
N ARG A 99 -16.74 17.68 6.92
CA ARG A 99 -16.26 18.08 8.25
C ARG A 99 -17.42 18.30 9.21
N LEU A 100 -18.49 18.96 8.76
CA LEU A 100 -19.68 19.18 9.58
C LEU A 100 -20.41 17.87 9.92
N GLY A 101 -20.51 16.95 8.96
CA GLY A 101 -21.08 15.62 9.17
C GLY A 101 -20.28 14.81 10.18
N LEU A 102 -18.94 14.83 10.11
CA LEU A 102 -18.07 14.18 11.09
C LEU A 102 -18.24 14.78 12.50
N LEU A 103 -18.33 16.11 12.60
CA LEU A 103 -18.61 16.78 13.88
C LEU A 103 -19.97 16.38 14.44
N ALA A 104 -21.01 16.35 13.60
CA ALA A 104 -22.34 15.94 14.00
C ALA A 104 -22.36 14.47 14.46
N GLN A 105 -21.64 13.59 13.76
CA GLN A 105 -21.48 12.18 14.14
C GLN A 105 -20.80 12.04 15.50
N LEU A 106 -19.70 12.77 15.73
CA LEU A 106 -19.01 12.78 17.02
C LEU A 106 -19.94 13.24 18.14
N LEU A 107 -20.70 14.32 17.91
CA LEU A 107 -21.65 14.85 18.88
C LEU A 107 -22.78 13.85 19.16
N GLY A 108 -23.27 13.16 18.13
CA GLY A 108 -24.23 12.08 18.26
C GLY A 108 -23.72 10.94 19.16
N TRP A 109 -22.48 10.51 18.97
CA TRP A 109 -21.84 9.51 19.84
C TRP A 109 -21.73 9.97 21.29
N VAL A 110 -21.37 11.23 21.51
CA VAL A 110 -21.35 11.82 22.87
C VAL A 110 -22.74 11.71 23.51
N VAL A 111 -23.80 12.11 22.80
CA VAL A 111 -25.19 11.99 23.30
C VAL A 111 -25.55 10.55 23.64
N VAL A 112 -25.21 9.59 22.77
CA VAL A 112 -25.45 8.15 23.02
C VAL A 112 -24.71 7.68 24.28
N CYS A 113 -23.45 8.04 24.46
CA CYS A 113 -22.66 7.71 25.65
C CYS A 113 -23.25 8.32 26.92
N LEU A 114 -23.72 9.56 26.88
CA LEU A 114 -24.41 10.21 28.01
C LEU A 114 -25.73 9.51 28.34
N ALA A 115 -26.53 9.17 27.34
CA ALA A 115 -27.78 8.43 27.54
C ALA A 115 -27.50 7.05 28.16
N ALA A 116 -26.53 6.31 27.63
CA ALA A 116 -26.12 5.01 28.16
C ALA A 116 -25.58 5.10 29.60
N SER A 117 -24.86 6.18 29.94
CA SER A 117 -24.29 6.38 31.29
C SER A 117 -25.33 6.84 32.30
N SER A 118 -26.22 7.75 31.90
CA SER A 118 -27.30 8.26 32.78
C SER A 118 -28.34 7.19 33.14
N ILE A 119 -28.53 6.19 32.29
CA ILE A 119 -29.42 5.04 32.56
C ILE A 119 -28.85 4.11 33.67
N ARG A 120 -27.54 4.13 33.96
CA ARG A 120 -26.94 3.27 35.00
C ARG A 120 -27.13 3.78 36.43
N LEU A 121 -27.49 5.04 36.65
CA LEU A 121 -27.69 5.60 38.00
C LEU A 121 -29.15 5.64 38.47
N ARG A 122 -30.13 5.30 37.62
CA ARG A 122 -31.57 5.44 37.95
C ARG A 122 -32.44 4.23 37.59
N ARG A 123 -31.90 3.02 37.70
CA ARG A 123 -32.76 1.82 37.80
C ARG A 123 -32.74 1.31 39.24
N PRO A 124 -33.82 1.50 40.04
CA PRO A 124 -34.02 0.63 41.18
C PRO A 124 -34.00 -0.80 40.65
N ARG A 125 -33.15 -1.63 41.25
CA ARG A 125 -32.99 -3.05 40.94
C ARG A 125 -34.34 -3.75 41.06
N SER A 126 -35.15 -3.71 40.01
CA SER A 126 -36.19 -4.70 39.82
C SER A 126 -35.44 -5.99 39.56
N ARG A 127 -35.42 -6.85 40.59
CA ARG A 127 -34.89 -8.21 40.54
C ARG A 127 -35.74 -8.99 39.53
N TRP A 128 -35.46 -8.81 38.25
CA TRP A 128 -35.76 -9.83 37.27
C TRP A 128 -34.66 -10.85 37.47
N HIS A 129 -35.06 -12.07 37.84
CA HIS A 129 -34.19 -13.25 37.82
C HIS A 129 -33.48 -13.25 36.46
N ALA A 130 -32.19 -12.92 36.47
CA ALA A 130 -31.31 -13.37 35.42
C ALA A 130 -31.30 -14.89 35.56
N SER A 131 -31.93 -15.59 34.64
CA SER A 131 -31.43 -16.91 34.28
C SER A 131 -29.95 -16.72 33.98
N ASP A 132 -29.14 -17.40 34.77
CA ASP A 132 -27.69 -17.47 34.63
C ASP A 132 -27.39 -17.72 33.15
N VAL A 133 -26.94 -16.68 32.44
CA VAL A 133 -26.41 -16.88 31.09
C VAL A 133 -25.06 -17.51 31.38
N ASP A 134 -25.08 -18.83 31.36
CA ASP A 134 -23.96 -19.72 31.58
C ASP A 134 -22.75 -19.16 30.84
N THR A 135 -21.89 -18.50 31.60
CA THR A 135 -20.59 -18.03 31.12
C THR A 135 -19.55 -19.12 31.36
N ALA A 136 -19.99 -20.39 31.45
CA ALA A 136 -19.09 -21.50 31.32
C ALA A 136 -18.52 -21.49 29.88
N PRO A 137 -17.19 -21.50 29.74
CA PRO A 137 -16.57 -21.61 28.44
C PRO A 137 -17.05 -22.91 27.76
N VAL A 138 -17.57 -22.80 26.54
CA VAL A 138 -18.02 -23.95 25.71
C VAL A 138 -16.85 -24.89 25.35
N PHE A 139 -15.61 -24.45 25.57
CA PHE A 139 -14.43 -25.29 25.51
C PHE A 139 -13.68 -25.27 26.83
N THR A 140 -13.85 -26.32 27.61
CA THR A 140 -12.86 -26.76 28.59
C THR A 140 -11.98 -27.79 27.89
N PHE A 141 -10.67 -27.56 27.81
CA PHE A 141 -9.75 -28.62 27.42
C PHE A 141 -9.77 -29.68 28.52
N ASP A 142 -10.39 -30.82 28.23
CA ASP A 142 -10.30 -32.00 29.10
C ASP A 142 -8.81 -32.34 29.30
N PRO A 143 -8.37 -32.68 30.52
CA PRO A 143 -7.00 -33.07 30.80
C PRO A 143 -6.76 -34.50 30.27
N PHE A 144 -6.86 -34.68 28.96
CA PHE A 144 -6.50 -35.93 28.28
C PHE A 144 -4.98 -36.20 28.34
N LEU A 145 -4.19 -35.24 28.84
CA LEU A 145 -2.75 -35.39 29.07
C LEU A 145 -2.39 -35.76 30.52
N ALA A 146 -3.37 -35.96 31.40
CA ALA A 146 -3.10 -36.56 32.70
C ALA A 146 -2.95 -38.08 32.55
N MET A 147 -1.84 -38.62 33.05
CA MET A 147 -1.72 -40.05 33.33
C MET A 147 -2.94 -40.53 34.15
N PRO A 148 -3.34 -41.81 34.07
CA PRO A 148 -4.53 -42.32 34.76
C PRO A 148 -4.53 -42.16 36.30
N ASP A 149 -3.44 -41.68 36.90
CA ASP A 149 -3.29 -41.36 38.32
C ASP A 149 -3.26 -39.86 38.66
N GLY A 150 -3.38 -38.97 37.65
CA GLY A 150 -3.51 -37.52 37.87
C GLY A 150 -2.23 -36.79 38.28
N THR A 151 -1.05 -37.38 38.08
CA THR A 151 0.22 -36.71 38.36
C THR A 151 0.58 -35.69 37.26
N PRO A 152 0.85 -34.41 37.60
CA PRO A 152 1.42 -33.46 36.65
C PRO A 152 2.82 -33.92 36.27
N ILE A 153 3.14 -33.94 34.98
CA ILE A 153 4.51 -34.11 34.48
C ILE A 153 5.32 -32.88 34.89
N ASP A 154 5.96 -32.97 36.05
CA ASP A 154 6.92 -31.99 36.54
C ASP A 154 8.17 -32.06 35.67
N SER A 155 8.34 -31.09 34.79
CA SER A 155 9.56 -30.90 33.99
C SER A 155 10.61 -30.18 34.84
N THR A 156 11.07 -30.81 35.91
CA THR A 156 12.20 -30.31 36.72
C THR A 156 13.10 -31.47 37.10
N GLU A 157 14.08 -31.73 36.23
CA GLU A 157 15.13 -32.72 36.44
C GLU A 157 16.31 -32.11 37.22
N PRO A 158 16.74 -32.72 38.34
CA PRO A 158 18.11 -32.65 38.81
C PRO A 158 18.80 -34.00 38.52
N GLY A 159 19.77 -33.99 37.61
CA GLY A 159 20.50 -35.18 37.18
C GLY A 159 21.27 -35.90 38.30
N ASP A 160 21.40 -37.21 38.14
CA ASP A 160 22.22 -38.10 38.96
C ASP A 160 23.31 -38.75 38.07
N PRO A 161 24.59 -38.81 38.49
CA PRO A 161 25.75 -38.96 37.62
C PRO A 161 26.26 -40.40 37.48
N ASP A 162 25.38 -41.36 37.24
CA ASP A 162 25.78 -42.77 37.09
C ASP A 162 24.86 -43.53 36.10
N GLU A 163 24.95 -43.25 34.80
CA GLU A 163 24.55 -44.24 33.78
C GLU A 163 25.64 -44.41 32.69
N PRO A 164 25.98 -45.67 32.35
CA PRO A 164 27.09 -46.00 31.48
C PRO A 164 26.77 -45.67 30.02
N GLY A 165 27.77 -45.11 29.32
CA GLY A 165 27.69 -44.67 27.94
C GLY A 165 27.16 -45.74 27.00
N LEU A 166 26.06 -45.41 26.31
CA LEU A 166 25.68 -46.04 25.07
C LEU A 166 26.04 -45.08 23.94
N ASP A 167 27.23 -45.33 23.39
CA ASP A 167 27.63 -44.86 22.08
C ASP A 167 26.65 -45.43 21.04
N GLU A 168 25.77 -44.60 20.49
CA GLU A 168 25.13 -44.88 19.19
C GLU A 168 25.15 -43.65 18.29
N PRO A 169 25.33 -43.88 16.98
CA PRO A 169 25.98 -42.95 16.07
C PRO A 169 25.00 -41.87 15.61
N LEU A 170 25.54 -40.68 15.35
CA LEU A 170 24.82 -39.66 14.58
C LEU A 170 24.63 -40.18 13.14
N ASP A 171 23.51 -40.84 12.88
CA ASP A 171 23.00 -40.98 11.52
C ASP A 171 22.57 -39.59 11.04
N GLN A 172 23.51 -38.94 10.35
CA GLN A 172 23.29 -37.75 9.54
C GLN A 172 22.23 -38.07 8.48
N PRO A 173 21.13 -37.32 8.38
CA PRO A 173 20.38 -37.31 7.13
C PRO A 173 21.27 -36.69 6.06
N ASP A 174 21.52 -37.52 5.05
CA ASP A 174 22.41 -37.30 3.91
C ASP A 174 22.27 -35.91 3.27
N ASP A 175 23.44 -35.37 2.89
CA ASP A 175 23.60 -34.26 1.97
C ASP A 175 22.73 -34.47 0.71
N GLU A 176 21.68 -33.68 0.53
CA GLU A 176 21.15 -33.44 -0.81
C GLU A 176 22.17 -32.59 -1.57
N PRO A 177 22.80 -33.10 -2.66
CA PRO A 177 23.58 -32.23 -3.52
C PRO A 177 22.62 -31.25 -4.19
N LEU A 178 22.80 -29.97 -3.89
CA LEU A 178 22.21 -28.88 -4.65
C LEU A 178 22.71 -28.98 -6.10
N ASP A 179 21.94 -29.67 -6.95
CA ASP A 179 22.03 -29.56 -8.40
C ASP A 179 21.63 -28.13 -8.78
N GLN A 180 22.62 -27.25 -8.72
CA GLN A 180 22.62 -25.98 -9.42
C GLN A 180 22.82 -26.29 -10.91
N PRO A 181 21.87 -25.97 -11.81
CA PRO A 181 22.24 -25.81 -13.21
C PRO A 181 23.13 -24.58 -13.32
N ARG A 182 24.42 -24.90 -13.34
CA ARG A 182 25.57 -24.22 -13.94
C ARG A 182 25.20 -23.02 -14.82
N VAL A 183 25.63 -21.84 -14.38
CA VAL A 183 25.86 -20.68 -15.27
C VAL A 183 26.96 -21.09 -16.25
N GLU A 184 26.62 -21.20 -17.52
CA GLU A 184 27.58 -21.36 -18.61
C GLU A 184 28.07 -19.95 -19.02
N PRO A 185 29.38 -19.68 -18.96
CA PRO A 185 29.93 -18.42 -19.43
C PRO A 185 30.14 -18.50 -20.95
N ASP A 186 29.27 -17.86 -21.72
CA ASP A 186 29.56 -17.58 -23.13
C ASP A 186 30.33 -16.25 -23.22
N ASP A 187 31.65 -16.34 -22.99
CA ASP A 187 32.61 -15.32 -23.40
C ASP A 187 33.47 -15.84 -24.57
N GLU A 188 33.14 -15.36 -25.78
CA GLU A 188 34.03 -14.86 -26.86
C GLU A 188 35.06 -15.80 -27.55
N PRO A 189 35.76 -15.43 -28.66
CA PRO A 189 35.72 -14.21 -29.52
C PRO A 189 35.82 -14.40 -31.06
N LEU A 190 35.55 -13.30 -31.80
CA LEU A 190 36.21 -12.72 -33.01
C LEU A 190 36.39 -13.50 -34.34
N ASP A 191 35.84 -12.93 -35.43
CA ASP A 191 36.53 -12.49 -36.68
C ASP A 191 35.47 -11.98 -37.69
N GLU A 192 35.24 -10.67 -37.82
CA GLU A 192 35.88 -9.73 -38.79
C GLU A 192 35.10 -9.58 -40.14
N PRO A 193 35.31 -8.47 -40.90
CA PRO A 193 34.22 -7.67 -41.47
C PRO A 193 34.14 -7.70 -43.01
N GLY A 194 32.96 -7.36 -43.54
CA GLY A 194 32.75 -7.04 -44.96
C GLY A 194 31.28 -7.16 -45.35
N SER A 195 30.65 -6.34 -46.18
CA SER A 195 31.11 -5.21 -46.97
C SER A 195 29.89 -4.39 -47.35
N VAL A 196 30.07 -3.07 -47.38
CA VAL A 196 29.25 -2.13 -48.15
C VAL A 196 29.34 -2.50 -49.64
N PRO A 197 28.27 -2.27 -50.42
CA PRO A 197 28.50 -1.59 -51.69
C PRO A 197 27.61 -0.35 -51.84
N GLN A 198 28.28 0.72 -52.23
CA GLN A 198 27.70 1.93 -52.79
C GLN A 198 26.89 1.58 -54.05
N GLY A 199 25.73 2.20 -54.20
CA GLY A 199 24.96 2.25 -55.44
C GLY A 199 24.66 3.70 -55.79
N THR A 200 25.52 4.26 -56.65
CA THR A 200 25.52 5.62 -57.20
C THR A 200 24.27 5.93 -58.03
N GLN A 201 23.87 7.21 -58.03
CA GLN A 201 22.99 7.89 -59.00
C GLN A 201 23.31 7.54 -60.46
N PRO A 202 22.33 7.69 -61.36
CA PRO A 202 22.27 8.93 -62.15
C PRO A 202 21.01 9.78 -61.91
#